data_AF-A0A374ER07-F1
#
_entry.id   AF-A0A374ER07-F1
#
_cell.length_a   1.000
_cell.length_b   1.000
_cell.length_c   1.000
_cell.angle_alpha   90.00
_cell.angle_beta   90.00
_cell.angle_gamma   90.00
#
_symmetry.space_group_name_H-M   'P 1'
#
loop_
_entity.id
_entity.type
_entity.pdbx_description
1 polymer ?
#
loop_
_entity_poly.entity_id
_entity_poly.type
_entity_poly.pdbx_seq_one_letter_code
_entity_poly.pdbx_strand_id
1 'polypeptide(L)'
;MKGIIPQTITCRIVLYLAKILPLSDSEKKKGVVLLNNVFGEIRDRVSMQDVAKFYGLQMNRSGMACCPFHEDGTPSLKIYDDHFYCFGCGETGDCTGFTAKLFGLTQIEAAKKISYDFGLHLFDGEIAVPVNKVMQAENEYKAWLKNATAIVDEYLNS
;
A
#
# COMPACT_ATOMS: atom_id res chain seq x y z
N MET A 1 39.27 19.77 -35.90
CA MET A 1 38.15 19.77 -36.87
C MET A 1 36.86 19.72 -36.08
N LYS A 2 36.23 20.88 -35.87
CA LYS A 2 34.98 21.04 -35.11
C LYS A 2 33.95 21.68 -36.03
N GLY A 3 32.76 21.08 -36.08
CA GLY A 3 31.53 21.86 -36.00
C GLY A 3 30.67 21.99 -37.25
N ILE A 4 29.43 21.51 -37.08
CA ILE A 4 28.15 22.13 -37.48
C ILE A 4 27.52 21.60 -38.78
N ILE A 5 26.44 20.81 -38.61
CA ILE A 5 25.33 20.73 -39.57
C ILE A 5 24.04 21.04 -38.77
N PRO A 6 23.21 21.99 -39.22
CA PRO A 6 22.07 22.49 -38.46
C PRO A 6 20.78 21.68 -38.69
N GLN A 7 19.85 21.92 -37.78
CA GLN A 7 18.48 21.39 -37.70
C GLN A 7 17.67 21.63 -38.97
N THR A 8 16.85 20.65 -39.38
CA THR A 8 15.43 20.80 -39.76
C THR A 8 14.86 19.50 -40.34
N ILE A 9 13.56 19.26 -40.07
CA ILE A 9 12.63 18.30 -40.71
C ILE A 9 12.96 16.81 -40.40
N THR A 10 12.20 16.04 -39.61
CA THR A 10 10.77 15.74 -39.76
C THR A 10 10.18 15.23 -38.42
N CYS A 11 9.47 16.10 -37.72
CA CYS A 11 8.54 15.71 -36.66
C CYS A 11 7.29 15.11 -37.31
N ARG A 12 7.29 13.80 -37.62
CA ARG A 12 6.07 13.03 -37.96
C ARG A 12 6.18 11.49 -37.96
N ILE A 13 7.35 10.91 -37.67
CA ILE A 13 7.54 9.44 -37.67
C ILE A 13 7.51 8.83 -36.26
N VAL A 14 7.51 9.63 -35.19
CA VAL A 14 7.57 9.12 -33.80
C VAL A 14 6.25 8.52 -33.30
N LEU A 15 5.13 8.69 -34.02
CA LEU A 15 3.80 8.31 -33.53
C LEU A 15 3.20 7.02 -34.12
N TYR A 16 3.89 6.31 -35.03
CA TYR A 16 3.32 5.09 -35.64
C TYR A 16 4.13 3.80 -35.46
N LEU A 17 5.29 3.84 -34.81
CA LEU A 17 6.12 2.65 -34.54
C LEU A 17 6.14 2.20 -33.07
N ALA A 18 5.31 2.79 -32.21
CA ALA A 18 5.20 2.37 -30.80
C ALA A 18 4.15 1.26 -30.58
N LYS A 19 3.92 0.37 -31.56
CA LYS A 19 2.92 -0.70 -31.42
C LYS A 19 3.37 -2.14 -31.68
N ILE A 20 4.58 -2.42 -32.13
CA ILE A 20 5.08 -3.81 -32.21
C ILE A 20 6.60 -3.84 -31.99
N LEU A 21 7.05 -3.42 -30.81
CA LEU A 21 8.36 -3.85 -30.32
C LEU A 21 8.09 -5.07 -29.42
N PRO A 22 8.48 -6.29 -29.82
CA PRO A 22 8.34 -7.44 -28.95
C PRO A 22 9.28 -7.20 -27.77
N LEU A 23 8.70 -6.96 -26.59
CA LEU A 23 9.43 -6.91 -25.34
C LEU A 23 10.28 -8.18 -25.22
N SER A 24 11.54 -7.99 -24.90
CA SER A 24 12.55 -9.04 -24.88
C SER A 24 12.20 -10.11 -23.84
N ASP A 25 12.56 -11.37 -24.08
CA ASP A 25 12.27 -12.48 -23.16
C ASP A 25 12.90 -12.30 -21.76
N SER A 26 13.89 -11.41 -21.63
CA SER A 26 14.46 -10.97 -20.36
C SER A 26 13.52 -10.10 -19.52
N GLU A 27 12.62 -9.35 -20.14
CA GLU A 27 11.62 -8.53 -19.46
C GLU A 27 10.40 -9.36 -19.06
N LYS A 28 10.03 -10.36 -19.87
CA LYS A 28 8.95 -11.32 -19.55
C LYS A 28 9.30 -12.24 -18.38
N LYS A 29 10.58 -12.60 -18.19
CA LYS A 29 11.03 -13.39 -17.03
C LYS A 29 10.95 -12.64 -15.70
N LYS A 30 10.97 -11.30 -15.69
CA LYS A 30 10.82 -10.52 -14.45
C LYS A 30 9.41 -10.57 -13.88
N GLY A 31 8.38 -10.65 -14.72
CA GLY A 31 6.98 -10.67 -14.28
C GLY A 31 6.49 -11.99 -13.67
N VAL A 32 7.20 -13.11 -13.88
CA VAL A 32 6.75 -14.45 -13.42
C VAL A 32 7.50 -14.93 -12.17
N VAL A 33 8.70 -14.39 -11.89
CA VAL A 33 9.55 -14.87 -10.79
C VAL A 33 9.12 -14.31 -9.40
N LEU A 34 8.22 -13.32 -9.36
CA LEU A 34 8.01 -12.50 -8.16
C LEU A 34 6.97 -13.02 -7.14
N LEU A 35 6.15 -14.03 -7.41
CA LEU A 35 5.11 -14.46 -6.44
C LEU A 35 5.63 -15.33 -5.29
N ASN A 36 6.78 -16.00 -5.42
CA ASN A 36 7.23 -16.98 -4.42
C ASN A 36 7.93 -16.35 -3.21
N ASN A 37 8.26 -15.05 -3.24
CA ASN A 37 8.92 -14.39 -2.10
C ASN A 37 8.68 -12.86 -1.99
N VAL A 38 7.51 -12.35 -2.37
CA VAL A 38 7.20 -10.91 -2.20
C VAL A 38 7.45 -10.44 -0.77
N PHE A 39 7.07 -11.26 0.22
CA PHE A 39 7.26 -10.94 1.62
C PHE A 39 8.75 -10.93 2.04
N GLY A 40 9.60 -11.76 1.43
CA GLY A 40 11.05 -11.66 1.63
C GLY A 40 11.63 -10.40 1.02
N GLU A 41 11.27 -10.08 -0.23
CA GLU A 41 11.72 -8.85 -0.90
C GLU A 41 11.34 -7.59 -0.13
N ILE A 42 10.16 -7.55 0.50
CA ILE A 42 9.77 -6.42 1.36
C ILE A 42 10.67 -6.35 2.59
N ARG A 43 10.92 -7.48 3.26
CA ARG A 43 11.78 -7.54 4.46
C ARG A 43 13.24 -7.18 4.16
N ASP A 44 13.72 -7.50 2.97
CA ASP A 44 15.09 -7.19 2.55
C ASP A 44 15.28 -5.71 2.21
N ARG A 45 14.21 -5.01 1.83
CA ARG A 45 14.25 -3.61 1.37
C ARG A 45 13.76 -2.61 2.40
N VAL A 46 12.90 -3.03 3.32
CA VAL A 46 12.25 -2.14 4.29
C VAL A 46 12.25 -2.79 5.68
N SER A 47 12.88 -2.12 6.64
CA SER A 47 12.90 -2.56 8.03
C SER A 47 11.55 -2.34 8.71
N MET A 48 11.25 -3.14 9.74
CA MET A 48 10.05 -2.97 10.57
C MET A 48 10.02 -1.61 11.25
N GLN A 49 11.19 -1.07 11.60
CA GLN A 49 11.31 0.29 12.15
C GLN A 49 10.87 1.36 11.15
N ASP A 50 11.26 1.23 9.89
CA ASP A 50 10.89 2.20 8.86
C ASP A 50 9.39 2.17 8.60
N VAL A 51 8.79 0.97 8.52
CA VAL A 51 7.34 0.81 8.41
C VAL A 51 6.61 1.44 9.59
N ALA A 52 7.05 1.15 10.83
CA ALA A 52 6.44 1.71 12.03
C ALA A 52 6.51 3.25 12.04
N LYS A 53 7.68 3.84 11.76
CA LYS A 53 7.87 5.29 11.72
C LYS A 53 7.04 5.94 10.61
N PHE A 54 7.02 5.32 9.43
CA PHE A 54 6.29 5.83 8.27
C PHE A 54 4.79 5.91 8.55
N TYR A 55 4.22 4.92 9.26
CA TYR A 55 2.82 4.95 9.70
C TYR A 55 2.58 5.75 11.00
N GLY A 56 3.55 6.53 11.46
CA GLY A 56 3.38 7.51 12.54
C GLY A 56 3.59 6.96 13.96
N LEU A 57 4.13 5.75 14.10
CA LEU A 57 4.43 5.19 15.42
C LEU A 57 5.61 5.92 16.06
N GLN A 58 5.36 6.60 17.17
CA GLN A 58 6.39 7.30 17.94
C GLN A 58 7.13 6.31 18.83
N MET A 59 8.42 6.12 18.53
CA MET A 59 9.29 5.21 19.29
C MET A 59 10.37 5.98 20.05
N ASN A 60 10.72 5.48 21.24
CA ASN A 60 11.83 5.99 22.01
C ASN A 60 13.18 5.49 21.47
N ARG A 61 14.29 5.95 22.06
CA ARG A 61 15.66 5.54 21.68
C ARG A 61 15.90 4.02 21.80
N SER A 62 15.11 3.35 22.62
CA SER A 62 15.19 1.91 22.83
C SER A 62 14.27 1.13 21.89
N GLY A 63 13.59 1.77 20.93
CA GLY A 63 12.65 1.10 20.02
C GLY A 63 11.35 0.64 20.67
N MET A 64 10.98 1.24 21.81
CA MET A 64 9.68 1.00 22.45
C MET A 64 8.67 2.07 22.02
N ALA A 65 7.43 1.66 21.81
CA ALA A 65 6.29 2.51 21.48
C ALA A 65 5.03 2.06 22.24
N CYS A 66 4.01 2.91 22.29
CA CYS A 66 2.67 2.49 22.71
C CYS A 66 2.06 1.59 21.64
N CYS A 67 1.45 0.48 22.06
CA CYS A 67 0.88 -0.46 21.11
C CYS A 67 -0.39 0.11 20.46
N PRO A 68 -0.52 0.12 19.12
CA PRO A 68 -1.74 0.57 18.45
C PRO A 68 -2.85 -0.49 18.45
N PHE A 69 -2.57 -1.72 18.91
CA PHE A 69 -3.49 -2.87 18.83
C PHE A 69 -4.28 -3.11 20.12
N HIS A 70 -4.03 -2.34 21.17
CA HIS A 70 -4.84 -2.32 22.39
C HIS A 70 -4.75 -0.94 23.05
N GLU A 71 -5.62 -0.67 24.01
CA GLU A 71 -5.52 0.55 24.82
C GLU A 71 -4.28 0.47 25.72
N ASP A 72 -3.27 1.26 25.38
CA ASP A 72 -1.98 1.22 26.04
C ASP A 72 -1.55 2.61 26.55
N GLY A 73 -1.42 2.74 27.86
CA GLY A 73 -0.98 3.96 28.53
C GLY A 73 0.54 4.08 28.70
N THR A 74 1.29 3.01 28.43
CA THR A 74 2.74 2.93 28.68
C THR A 74 3.44 2.19 27.56
N PRO A 75 4.61 2.60 27.06
CA PRO A 75 5.21 1.93 25.90
C PRO A 75 5.44 0.41 26.08
N SER A 76 4.55 -0.43 25.57
CA SER A 76 4.59 -1.90 25.71
C SER A 76 5.01 -2.64 24.44
N LEU A 77 5.04 -1.95 23.29
CA LEU A 77 5.39 -2.50 21.99
C LEU A 77 6.88 -2.29 21.71
N LYS A 78 7.62 -3.39 21.56
CA LYS A 78 9.01 -3.38 21.14
C LYS A 78 9.09 -3.61 19.63
N ILE A 79 9.77 -2.70 18.95
CA ILE A 79 10.08 -2.80 17.52
C ILE A 79 11.54 -3.27 17.38
N TYR A 80 11.74 -4.40 16.72
CA TYR A 80 13.03 -4.89 16.25
C TYR A 80 13.23 -4.50 14.78
N ASP A 81 14.34 -4.91 14.18
CA ASP A 81 14.64 -4.59 12.79
C ASP A 81 13.74 -5.36 11.80
N ASP A 82 13.42 -6.60 12.13
CA ASP A 82 12.68 -7.56 11.30
C ASP A 82 11.22 -7.77 11.74
N HIS A 83 10.95 -7.66 13.05
CA HIS A 83 9.65 -7.96 13.65
C HIS A 83 9.28 -7.01 14.79
N PHE A 84 8.05 -7.13 15.29
CA PHE A 84 7.59 -6.46 16.51
C PHE A 84 7.06 -7.46 17.54
N TYR A 85 7.10 -7.08 18.81
CA TYR A 85 6.44 -7.82 19.87
C TYR A 85 5.86 -6.86 20.90
N CYS A 86 4.58 -7.02 21.23
CA CYS A 86 3.94 -6.29 22.31
C CYS A 86 3.89 -7.14 23.58
N PHE A 87 4.53 -6.65 24.65
CA PHE A 87 4.53 -7.31 25.95
C PHE A 87 3.19 -7.16 26.70
N GLY A 88 2.34 -6.21 26.30
CA GLY A 88 1.02 -5.99 26.90
C GLY A 88 -0.05 -6.95 26.39
N CYS A 89 -0.22 -7.03 25.07
CA CYS A 89 -1.26 -7.87 24.44
C CYS A 89 -0.74 -9.15 23.77
N GLY A 90 0.58 -9.37 23.73
CA GLY A 90 1.20 -10.55 23.11
C GLY A 90 1.25 -10.52 21.58
N GLU A 91 0.83 -9.42 20.96
CA GLU A 91 0.81 -9.27 19.52
C GLU A 91 2.21 -9.29 18.92
N THR A 92 2.37 -10.00 17.81
CA THR A 92 3.65 -10.22 17.14
C THR A 92 3.48 -10.34 15.63
N GLY A 93 4.52 -9.98 14.89
CA GLY A 93 4.52 -10.08 13.44
C GLY A 93 5.67 -9.33 12.79
N ASP A 94 5.73 -9.44 11.47
CA ASP A 94 6.68 -8.70 10.62
C ASP A 94 6.08 -7.38 10.10
N CYS A 95 6.82 -6.68 9.25
CA CYS A 95 6.39 -5.47 8.55
C CYS A 95 5.00 -5.59 7.91
N THR A 96 4.75 -6.74 7.28
CA THR A 96 3.52 -6.98 6.54
C THR A 96 2.37 -7.29 7.50
N GLY A 97 2.60 -8.11 8.51
CA GLY A 97 1.63 -8.44 9.55
C GLY A 97 1.23 -7.21 10.37
N PHE A 98 2.19 -6.34 10.70
CA PHE A 98 1.92 -5.06 11.35
C PHE A 98 0.99 -4.20 10.50
N THR A 99 1.34 -4.01 9.23
CA THR A 99 0.55 -3.22 8.26
C THR A 99 -0.85 -3.83 8.07
N ALA A 100 -0.95 -5.15 7.96
CA ALA A 100 -2.21 -5.86 7.81
C ALA A 100 -3.15 -5.57 8.98
N LYS A 101 -2.64 -5.67 10.22
CA LYS A 101 -3.45 -5.38 11.41
C LYS A 101 -3.80 -3.90 11.53
N LEU A 102 -2.84 -3.01 11.27
CA LEU A 102 -3.04 -1.57 11.41
C LEU A 102 -4.14 -1.05 10.47
N PHE A 103 -4.24 -1.59 9.25
CA PHE A 103 -5.20 -1.15 8.24
C PHE A 103 -6.38 -2.11 8.04
N GLY A 104 -6.44 -3.23 8.77
CA GLY A 104 -7.47 -4.25 8.61
C GLY A 104 -7.45 -4.91 7.22
N LEU A 105 -6.25 -5.14 6.69
CA LEU A 105 -5.98 -5.68 5.36
C LEU A 105 -5.60 -7.16 5.41
N THR A 106 -5.77 -7.87 4.30
CA THR A 106 -5.11 -9.17 4.10
C THR A 106 -3.60 -8.99 3.94
N GLN A 107 -2.83 -10.06 4.14
CA GLN A 107 -1.37 -9.98 4.09
C GLN A 107 -0.84 -9.56 2.70
N ILE A 108 -1.50 -10.00 1.62
CA ILE A 108 -1.15 -9.59 0.25
C ILE A 108 -1.48 -8.12 0.01
N GLU A 109 -2.62 -7.62 0.50
CA GLU A 109 -2.99 -6.21 0.38
C GLU A 109 -2.04 -5.31 1.18
N ALA A 110 -1.62 -5.76 2.36
CA ALA A 110 -0.60 -5.09 3.16
C ALA A 110 0.75 -5.03 2.42
N ALA A 111 1.16 -6.11 1.76
CA ALA A 111 2.37 -6.12 0.93
C ALA A 111 2.26 -5.16 -0.26
N LYS A 112 1.10 -5.13 -0.94
CA LYS A 112 0.82 -4.14 -2.01
C LYS A 112 0.91 -2.71 -1.47
N LYS A 113 0.34 -2.47 -0.30
CA LYS A 113 0.38 -1.16 0.38
C LYS A 113 1.81 -0.73 0.69
N ILE A 114 2.61 -1.58 1.33
CA ILE A 114 4.03 -1.28 1.61
C ILE A 114 4.78 -1.01 0.30
N SER A 115 4.59 -1.85 -0.72
CA SER A 115 5.24 -1.65 -2.01
C SER A 115 4.88 -0.31 -2.66
N TYR A 116 3.64 0.16 -2.48
CA TYR A 116 3.19 1.45 -3.01
C TYR A 116 3.77 2.60 -2.19
N ASP A 117 3.62 2.55 -0.87
CA ASP A 117 4.02 3.60 0.06
C ASP A 117 5.56 3.84 0.05
N PHE A 118 6.34 2.77 -0.11
CA PHE A 118 7.80 2.81 -0.19
C PHE A 118 8.36 2.81 -1.62
N GLY A 119 7.50 2.82 -2.65
CA GLY A 119 7.93 2.89 -4.05
C GLY A 119 8.75 1.67 -4.52
N LEU A 120 8.47 0.48 -4.00
CA LEU A 120 9.25 -0.74 -4.31
C LEU A 120 8.94 -1.37 -5.67
N HIS A 121 7.82 -0.97 -6.31
CA HIS A 121 7.35 -1.49 -7.60
C HIS A 121 7.34 -3.04 -7.68
N LEU A 122 6.94 -3.72 -6.60
CA LEU A 122 6.90 -5.19 -6.54
C LEU A 122 5.64 -5.78 -7.21
N PHE A 123 4.66 -4.95 -7.51
CA PHE A 123 3.41 -5.33 -8.14
C PHE A 123 3.21 -4.51 -9.41
N ASP A 124 3.15 -5.18 -10.56
CA ASP A 124 2.89 -4.55 -11.85
C ASP A 124 1.38 -4.36 -12.04
N GLY A 125 0.93 -3.11 -12.22
CA GLY A 125 -0.37 -2.79 -12.82
C GLY A 125 -1.62 -2.83 -11.92
N GLU A 126 -1.53 -3.22 -10.66
CA GLU A 126 -2.65 -3.12 -9.70
C GLU A 126 -2.29 -2.16 -8.55
N ILE A 127 -2.48 -0.85 -8.78
CA ILE A 127 -2.26 0.16 -7.73
C ILE A 127 -3.51 0.31 -6.85
N ALA A 128 -3.25 0.17 -5.56
CA ALA A 128 -4.01 0.60 -4.38
C ALA A 128 -5.45 0.08 -4.29
N VAL A 129 -5.65 -0.94 -3.45
CA VAL A 129 -6.95 -1.14 -2.80
C VAL A 129 -7.28 0.17 -2.09
N PRO A 130 -8.36 0.89 -2.43
CA PRO A 130 -8.75 2.07 -1.69
C PRO A 130 -9.23 1.61 -0.30
N VAL A 131 -8.42 1.84 0.73
CA VAL A 131 -8.85 1.61 2.12
C VAL A 131 -9.59 2.85 2.59
N ASN A 132 -10.92 2.76 2.68
CA ASN A 132 -11.65 3.57 3.64
C ASN A 132 -12.93 2.87 4.14
N LYS A 133 -12.78 1.92 5.07
CA LYS A 133 -13.93 1.27 5.74
C LYS A 133 -14.79 2.28 6.53
N VAL A 134 -14.18 3.31 7.11
CA VAL A 134 -14.89 4.34 7.91
C VAL A 134 -15.78 5.19 7.00
N MET A 135 -15.26 5.63 5.85
CA MET A 135 -16.01 6.47 4.91
C MET A 135 -17.07 5.69 4.13
N GLN A 136 -16.86 4.38 3.92
CA GLN A 136 -17.84 3.52 3.25
C GLN A 136 -19.07 3.25 4.14
N ALA A 137 -18.88 2.96 5.43
CA ALA A 137 -19.99 2.72 6.36
C ALA A 137 -20.86 3.98 6.56
N GLU A 138 -20.27 5.17 6.65
CA GLU A 138 -21.04 6.43 6.75
C GLU A 138 -21.85 6.72 5.49
N ASN A 139 -21.32 6.42 4.31
CA ASN A 139 -22.01 6.64 3.04
C ASN A 139 -23.15 5.64 2.83
N GLU A 140 -22.94 4.38 3.20
CA GLU A 140 -23.98 3.34 3.19
C GLU A 140 -25.12 3.69 4.16
N TYR A 141 -24.80 4.18 5.35
CA TYR A 141 -25.80 4.66 6.32
C TYR A 141 -26.61 5.86 5.81
N LYS A 142 -25.94 6.86 5.21
CA LYS A 142 -26.61 8.02 4.60
C LYS A 142 -27.51 7.63 3.42
N ALA A 143 -27.07 6.68 2.60
CA ALA A 143 -27.86 6.15 1.49
C ALA A 143 -29.11 5.41 1.98
N TRP A 144 -28.96 4.60 3.04
CA TRP A 144 -30.09 3.94 3.69
C TRP A 144 -31.12 4.94 4.22
N LEU A 145 -30.68 5.98 4.94
CA LEU A 145 -31.57 7.02 5.47
C LEU A 145 -32.38 7.71 4.36
N LYS A 146 -31.72 8.11 3.27
CA LYS A 146 -32.38 8.78 2.14
C LYS A 146 -33.46 7.90 1.50
N ASN A 147 -33.18 6.61 1.33
CA ASN A 147 -34.14 5.67 0.76
C ASN A 147 -35.32 5.44 1.72
N ALA A 148 -35.06 5.31 3.02
CA ALA A 148 -36.12 5.19 4.02
C ALA A 148 -37.03 6.43 4.04
N THR A 149 -36.45 7.64 3.95
CA THR A 149 -37.22 8.88 3.87
C THR A 149 -38.09 8.93 2.61
N ALA A 150 -37.55 8.52 1.45
CA ALA A 150 -38.30 8.49 0.20
C ALA A 150 -39.50 7.53 0.26
N ILE A 151 -39.34 6.35 0.87
CA ILE A 151 -40.43 5.38 1.04
C ILE A 151 -41.52 5.93 1.96
N VAL A 152 -41.13 6.59 3.05
CA VAL A 152 -42.09 7.20 3.98
C VAL A 152 -42.82 8.37 3.29
N ASP A 153 -42.11 9.19 2.52
CA ASP A 153 -42.70 10.31 1.79
C ASP A 153 -43.66 9.85 0.68
N GLU A 154 -43.34 8.76 -0.02
CA GLU A 154 -44.24 8.11 -0.96
C GLU A 154 -45.51 7.61 -0.26
N TYR A 155 -45.38 6.97 0.89
CA TYR A 155 -46.52 6.47 1.67
C TYR A 155 -47.40 7.59 2.24
N LEU A 156 -46.82 8.72 2.62
CA LEU A 156 -47.55 9.85 3.20
C LEU A 156 -48.23 10.73 2.14
N ASN A 157 -47.74 10.73 0.90
CA ASN A 157 -48.28 11.53 -0.20
C ASN A 157 -49.08 10.72 -1.23
N SER A 158 -49.28 9.42 -1.00
CA SER A 158 -50.23 8.54 -1.70
C SER A 158 -51.57 8.49 -0.98
#